data_AF-A0A951S1E0-F1
#
_entry.id   AF-A0A951S1E0-F1
#
_cell.length_a   1.000
_cell.length_b   1.000
_cell.length_c   1.000
_cell.angle_alpha   90.00
_cell.angle_beta   90.00
_cell.angle_gamma   90.00
#
_symmetry.space_group_name_H-M   'P 1'
#
loop_
_entity.id
_entity.type
_entity.pdbx_description
1 polymer ?
#
loop_
_entity_poly.entity_id
_entity_poly.type
_entity_poly.pdbx_seq_one_letter_code
_entity_poly.pdbx_strand_id
1 'polypeptide(L)'
;MKNLLLVLSVLFLFGLTSCSDVMDNSFPTNPGLEKDGGNDIFTPSSHPYPYLFNFTKIEGVKYSRVNLDENAIELYLPTVTRRYVQFYVVVSYINDKPNNLFFIDKFNDGSFIVSGLNSSEVLDVSVYGFGSRNDIVPPFSNNTMMKEITHIWGTDGENLKVEYLGVRPTNFKYVFAEIETREGSQFIFLHKPVSQSFTIPGYGKGAVGLKLYGYYTYFDNADLAN
;
A
#
# COMPACT_ATOMS: atom_id res chain seq x y z
N MET A 1 -34.60 -30.27 -54.98
CA MET A 1 -33.88 -30.20 -53.70
C MET A 1 -32.60 -31.06 -53.76
N LYS A 2 -31.56 -30.59 -54.46
CA LYS A 2 -30.23 -31.25 -54.51
C LYS A 2 -29.05 -30.29 -54.29
N ASN A 3 -29.30 -28.98 -54.28
CA ASN A 3 -28.24 -27.97 -54.18
C ASN A 3 -28.12 -27.32 -52.80
N LEU A 4 -28.91 -27.76 -51.81
CA LEU A 4 -28.83 -27.24 -50.43
C LEU A 4 -27.70 -27.92 -49.62
N LEU A 5 -27.36 -29.16 -49.96
CA LEU A 5 -26.33 -29.94 -49.24
C LEU A 5 -24.89 -29.48 -49.53
N LEU A 6 -24.67 -28.84 -50.68
CA LEU A 6 -23.32 -28.41 -51.11
C LEU A 6 -22.88 -27.11 -50.43
N VAL A 7 -23.83 -26.27 -50.03
CA VAL A 7 -23.53 -25.01 -49.31
C VAL A 7 -23.21 -25.28 -47.84
N LEU A 8 -23.80 -26.31 -47.22
CA LEU A 8 -23.48 -26.69 -45.84
C LEU A 8 -22.10 -27.34 -45.69
N SER A 9 -21.58 -28.02 -46.73
CA SER A 9 -20.28 -28.68 -46.68
C SER A 9 -19.07 -27.73 -46.74
N VAL A 10 -19.25 -26.50 -47.21
CA VAL A 10 -18.15 -25.49 -47.24
C VAL A 10 -18.08 -24.69 -45.94
N LEU A 11 -19.17 -24.60 -45.18
CA LEU A 11 -19.21 -23.91 -43.88
C LEU A 11 -18.58 -24.73 -42.73
N PHE A 12 -18.40 -26.05 -42.90
CA PHE A 12 -17.79 -26.92 -41.88
C PHE A 12 -16.25 -27.04 -41.99
N LEU A 13 -15.63 -26.51 -43.05
CA LEU A 13 -14.18 -26.61 -43.28
C LEU A 13 -13.38 -25.36 -42.84
N PHE A 14 -14.05 -24.32 -42.32
CA PHE A 14 -13.40 -23.16 -41.70
C PHE A 14 -13.56 -23.12 -40.17
N GLY A 15 -14.03 -24.20 -39.55
CA GLY A 15 -14.29 -24.29 -38.10
C GLY A 15 -13.17 -24.91 -37.25
N LEU A 16 -12.02 -25.29 -37.80
CA LEU A 16 -11.01 -26.11 -37.07
C LEU A 16 -9.56 -25.62 -37.20
N THR A 17 -9.31 -24.30 -37.25
CA THR A 17 -7.96 -23.75 -37.05
C THR A 17 -7.97 -22.49 -36.18
N SER A 18 -8.28 -22.65 -34.89
CA SER A 18 -7.92 -21.81 -33.73
C SER A 18 -8.70 -22.41 -32.55
N CYS A 19 -8.16 -22.80 -31.40
CA CYS A 19 -6.90 -22.50 -30.75
C CYS A 19 -6.24 -23.82 -30.35
N SER A 20 -4.96 -23.97 -30.69
CA SER A 20 -4.10 -24.97 -30.06
C SER A 20 -4.08 -24.73 -28.56
N ASP A 21 -4.11 -25.84 -27.82
CA ASP A 21 -3.97 -25.98 -26.38
C ASP A 21 -3.11 -24.90 -25.71
N VAL A 22 -3.72 -24.17 -24.79
CA VAL A 22 -3.05 -23.67 -23.58
C VAL A 22 -3.81 -24.26 -22.41
N MET A 23 -3.34 -25.43 -21.96
CA MET A 23 -3.82 -26.01 -20.71
C MET A 23 -3.51 -25.08 -19.54
N ASP A 24 -4.52 -24.92 -18.70
CA ASP A 24 -4.52 -24.58 -17.28
C ASP A 24 -3.17 -24.26 -16.62
N ASN A 25 -3.00 -22.99 -16.27
CA ASN A 25 -2.79 -22.60 -14.88
C ASN A 25 -3.48 -21.26 -14.65
N SER A 26 -4.71 -21.32 -14.15
CA SER A 26 -5.48 -20.17 -13.69
C SER A 26 -4.83 -19.55 -12.45
N PHE A 27 -3.90 -18.62 -12.67
CA PHE A 27 -3.69 -17.50 -11.76
C PHE A 27 -4.16 -16.25 -12.51
N PRO A 28 -4.98 -15.36 -11.93
CA PRO A 28 -5.20 -14.07 -12.52
C PRO A 28 -3.86 -13.32 -12.46
N THR A 29 -3.17 -13.27 -13.59
CA THR A 29 -2.07 -12.34 -13.84
C THR A 29 -2.63 -10.94 -13.70
N ASN A 30 -2.35 -10.31 -12.56
CA ASN A 30 -2.52 -8.88 -12.34
C ASN A 30 -1.93 -8.11 -13.54
N PRO A 31 -2.61 -7.07 -14.06
CA PRO A 31 -1.97 -6.20 -15.04
C PRO A 31 -0.76 -5.54 -14.39
N GLY A 32 0.40 -5.75 -15.02
CA GLY A 32 1.72 -5.44 -14.46
C GLY A 32 1.95 -3.96 -14.18
N LEU A 33 2.11 -3.66 -12.89
CA LEU A 33 2.97 -2.58 -12.38
C LEU A 33 3.89 -3.13 -11.28
N GLU A 34 4.26 -4.41 -11.35
CA GLU A 34 5.45 -4.90 -10.64
C GLU A 34 6.67 -4.50 -11.46
N LYS A 35 7.21 -3.30 -11.18
CA LYS A 35 8.56 -2.98 -11.62
C LYS A 35 9.53 -3.76 -10.74
N ASP A 36 10.18 -4.76 -11.31
CA ASP A 36 11.36 -5.39 -10.73
C ASP A 36 12.36 -4.30 -10.32
N GLY A 37 12.67 -4.24 -9.03
CA GLY A 37 13.43 -3.18 -8.36
C GLY A 37 14.90 -3.02 -8.77
N GLY A 38 15.29 -3.45 -9.97
CA GLY A 38 16.67 -3.44 -10.45
C GLY A 38 16.98 -2.46 -11.59
N ASN A 39 16.03 -2.11 -12.47
CA ASN A 39 16.38 -1.52 -13.77
C ASN A 39 15.81 -0.14 -14.11
N ASP A 40 14.95 0.45 -13.27
CA ASP A 40 14.22 1.69 -13.63
C ASP A 40 14.48 2.86 -12.65
N ILE A 41 15.72 2.98 -12.16
CA ILE A 41 16.05 4.04 -11.19
C ILE A 41 16.01 5.46 -11.81
N PHE A 42 15.99 5.61 -13.14
CA PHE A 42 15.95 6.94 -13.78
C PHE A 42 15.21 6.93 -15.13
N THR A 43 13.88 6.99 -15.12
CA THR A 43 13.11 7.56 -16.25
C THR A 43 11.71 8.00 -15.77
N PRO A 44 11.54 9.27 -15.37
CA PRO A 44 10.24 9.82 -15.05
C PRO A 44 9.58 10.28 -16.35
N SER A 45 8.70 9.47 -16.95
CA SER A 45 8.05 9.86 -18.21
C SER A 45 6.51 9.81 -18.21
N SER A 46 5.83 9.64 -17.07
CA SER A 46 4.36 9.74 -17.07
C SER A 46 3.64 9.91 -15.73
N HIS A 47 4.31 9.79 -14.58
CA HIS A 47 3.63 9.76 -13.29
C HIS A 47 4.22 10.80 -12.32
N PRO A 48 3.40 11.44 -11.46
CA PRO A 48 3.81 12.60 -10.64
C PRO A 48 4.82 12.25 -9.53
N TYR A 49 5.16 10.98 -9.34
CA TYR A 49 6.22 10.52 -8.46
C TYR A 49 6.88 9.25 -9.06
N PRO A 50 8.19 9.07 -8.88
CA PRO A 50 8.96 8.03 -9.56
C PRO A 50 8.70 6.60 -9.07
N TYR A 51 8.08 6.38 -7.92
CA TYR A 51 7.91 5.03 -7.34
C TYR A 51 6.56 4.85 -6.65
N LEU A 52 5.90 3.73 -6.96
CA LEU A 52 4.74 3.19 -6.27
C LEU A 52 5.06 1.73 -5.95
N PHE A 53 5.14 1.37 -4.67
CA PHE A 53 5.46 0.01 -4.23
C PHE A 53 4.36 -0.52 -3.32
N ASN A 54 3.89 -1.74 -3.57
CA ASN A 54 2.83 -2.40 -2.79
C ASN A 54 3.40 -3.25 -1.66
N PHE A 55 2.81 -3.11 -0.47
CA PHE A 55 3.11 -3.99 0.66
C PHE A 55 2.05 -5.08 0.81
N THR A 56 2.43 -6.21 1.39
CA THR A 56 1.49 -7.31 1.64
C THR A 56 0.81 -7.12 2.98
N LYS A 57 -0.52 -7.02 3.00
CA LYS A 57 -1.30 -7.06 4.25
C LYS A 57 -1.13 -8.41 4.94
N ILE A 58 -0.93 -8.40 6.25
CA ILE A 58 -0.76 -9.59 7.06
C ILE A 58 -2.06 -9.81 7.85
N GLU A 59 -2.77 -10.86 7.47
CA GLU A 59 -4.00 -11.26 8.15
C GLU A 59 -3.72 -12.06 9.43
N GLY A 60 -4.65 -12.03 10.38
CA GLY A 60 -4.57 -12.86 11.60
C GLY A 60 -3.56 -12.38 12.65
N VAL A 61 -3.10 -11.13 12.55
CA VAL A 61 -2.31 -10.48 13.59
C VAL A 61 -3.17 -10.29 14.84
N LYS A 62 -2.61 -10.61 16.00
CA LYS A 62 -3.24 -10.34 17.30
C LYS A 62 -2.38 -9.32 18.02
N TYR A 63 -3.00 -8.47 18.82
CA TYR A 63 -2.25 -7.60 19.72
C TYR A 63 -2.67 -7.84 21.16
N SER A 64 -1.70 -7.68 22.06
CA SER A 64 -1.93 -7.60 23.50
C SER A 64 -1.50 -6.23 23.98
N ARG A 65 -2.19 -5.74 25.01
CA ARG A 65 -1.77 -4.54 25.72
C ARG A 65 -0.59 -4.93 26.60
N VAL A 66 0.57 -4.36 26.33
CA VAL A 66 1.68 -4.38 27.30
C VAL A 66 1.22 -3.59 28.52
N ASN A 67 1.73 -3.91 29.72
CA ASN A 67 1.38 -3.28 30.99
C ASN A 67 0.96 -1.81 30.85
N LEU A 68 -0.09 -1.38 31.56
CA LEU A 68 -0.67 -0.02 31.46
C LEU A 68 0.36 1.11 31.63
N ASP A 69 1.48 0.85 32.30
CA ASP A 69 2.55 1.81 32.57
C ASP A 69 3.54 1.96 31.39
N GLU A 70 3.57 1.00 30.47
CA GLU A 70 4.38 1.03 29.26
C GLU A 70 3.45 1.44 28.12
N ASN A 71 3.55 2.70 27.67
CA ASN A 71 2.83 3.22 26.51
C ASN A 71 3.23 2.45 25.23
N ALA A 72 2.73 1.22 25.07
CA ALA A 72 3.07 0.30 24.00
C ALA A 72 2.00 -0.78 23.81
N ILE A 73 2.03 -1.41 22.63
CA ILE A 73 1.30 -2.65 22.33
C ILE A 73 2.28 -3.70 21.81
N GLU A 74 2.03 -4.97 22.12
CA GLU A 74 2.77 -6.10 21.55
C GLU A 74 1.91 -6.76 20.48
N LEU A 75 2.46 -6.92 19.29
CA LEU A 75 1.81 -7.57 18.15
C LEU A 75 2.41 -8.96 17.95
N TYR A 76 1.54 -9.96 17.90
CA TYR A 76 1.87 -11.35 17.61
C TYR A 76 1.55 -11.66 16.16
N LEU A 77 2.57 -12.10 15.44
CA LEU A 77 2.54 -12.39 14.03
C LEU A 77 2.24 -13.88 13.76
N PRO A 78 1.44 -14.20 12.74
CA PRO A 78 1.28 -15.58 12.31
C PRO A 78 2.58 -16.11 11.68
N THR A 79 2.79 -17.43 11.68
CA THR A 79 4.04 -18.07 11.22
C THR A 79 4.44 -17.70 9.77
N VAL A 80 3.47 -17.35 8.93
CA VAL A 80 3.68 -16.95 7.52
C VAL A 80 4.51 -15.67 7.35
N THR A 81 4.74 -14.91 8.43
CA THR A 81 5.45 -13.62 8.38
C THR A 81 6.96 -13.71 8.38
N ARG A 82 7.55 -14.91 8.55
CA ARG A 82 9.02 -15.11 8.57
C ARG A 82 9.75 -14.63 7.32
N ARG A 83 9.03 -14.45 6.21
CA ARG A 83 9.56 -13.90 4.95
C ARG A 83 9.75 -12.38 4.96
N TYR A 84 9.16 -11.67 5.94
CA TYR A 84 9.24 -10.23 6.03
C TYR A 84 10.41 -9.81 6.93
N VAL A 85 11.11 -8.77 6.49
CA VAL A 85 12.26 -8.18 7.20
C VAL A 85 11.91 -6.83 7.83
N GLN A 86 10.79 -6.24 7.42
CA GLN A 86 10.27 -4.97 7.91
C GLN A 86 8.75 -5.02 7.95
N PHE A 87 8.16 -4.28 8.89
CA PHE A 87 6.72 -4.14 9.04
C PHE A 87 6.31 -2.67 9.13
N TYR A 88 5.14 -2.40 8.59
CA TYR A 88 4.45 -1.11 8.61
C TYR A 88 3.13 -1.33 9.33
N VAL A 89 2.94 -0.64 10.46
CA VAL A 89 1.78 -0.83 11.34
C VAL A 89 0.94 0.43 11.32
N VAL A 90 -0.24 0.34 10.73
CA VAL A 90 -1.27 1.38 10.83
C VAL A 90 -2.05 1.15 12.12
N VAL A 91 -2.07 2.16 12.98
CA VAL A 91 -2.80 2.17 14.24
C VAL A 91 -3.97 3.11 14.11
N SER A 92 -5.18 2.56 14.29
CA SER A 92 -6.42 3.33 14.36
C SER A 92 -6.85 3.50 15.81
N TYR A 93 -7.37 4.67 16.14
CA TYR A 93 -7.70 5.04 17.51
C TYR A 93 -9.20 5.22 17.74
N ILE A 94 -9.61 5.11 19.00
CA ILE A 94 -10.95 5.48 19.46
C ILE A 94 -11.07 7.02 19.47
N ASN A 95 -12.28 7.55 19.26
CA ASN A 95 -12.63 8.98 19.32
C ASN A 95 -12.03 9.85 18.21
N ASP A 96 -12.02 9.37 16.97
CA ASP A 96 -11.66 10.15 15.75
C ASP A 96 -10.27 10.82 15.81
N LYS A 97 -9.34 10.27 16.62
CA LYS A 97 -7.96 10.76 16.61
C LYS A 97 -7.27 10.38 15.29
N PRO A 98 -6.37 11.23 14.76
CA PRO A 98 -5.60 10.89 13.56
C PRO A 98 -4.84 9.59 13.73
N ASN A 99 -4.88 8.76 12.69
CA ASN A 99 -4.20 7.48 12.66
C ASN A 99 -2.69 7.69 12.58
N ASN A 100 -1.92 6.71 13.04
CA ASN A 100 -0.47 6.76 12.94
C ASN A 100 0.06 5.50 12.24
N LEU A 101 1.15 5.68 11.50
CA LEU A 101 1.90 4.61 10.89
C LEU A 101 3.22 4.44 11.63
N PHE A 102 3.58 3.20 11.98
CA PHE A 102 4.85 2.88 12.63
C PHE A 102 5.68 1.95 11.75
N PHE A 103 6.96 2.28 11.59
CA PHE A 103 7.94 1.40 10.98
C PHE A 103 8.61 0.51 12.02
N ILE A 104 8.68 -0.79 11.76
CA ILE A 104 9.29 -1.79 12.63
C ILE A 104 10.27 -2.65 11.85
N ASP A 105 11.52 -2.71 12.30
CA ASP A 105 12.58 -3.57 11.77
C ASP A 105 13.26 -4.43 12.85
N LYS A 106 12.89 -4.24 14.12
CA LYS A 106 13.30 -5.09 15.25
C LYS A 106 12.11 -5.89 15.76
N PHE A 107 12.15 -7.19 15.51
CA PHE A 107 11.14 -8.15 15.93
C PHE A 107 11.80 -9.45 16.37
N ASN A 108 11.13 -10.17 17.27
CA ASN A 108 11.52 -11.51 17.71
C ASN A 108 10.74 -12.56 16.91
N ASP A 109 11.01 -13.84 17.17
CA ASP A 109 10.30 -14.97 16.54
C ASP A 109 8.79 -14.94 16.85
N GLY A 110 8.04 -14.23 15.99
CA GLY A 110 6.59 -14.15 16.05
C GLY A 110 5.99 -12.98 16.83
N SER A 111 6.79 -12.03 17.35
CA SER A 111 6.23 -10.81 17.94
C SER A 111 7.13 -9.58 17.86
N PHE A 112 6.54 -8.39 17.99
CA PHE A 112 7.25 -7.14 18.16
C PHE A 112 6.44 -6.11 18.95
N ILE A 113 7.13 -5.08 19.45
CA ILE A 113 6.54 -4.01 20.25
C ILE A 113 6.46 -2.72 19.44
N VAL A 114 5.27 -2.10 19.46
CA VAL A 114 5.07 -0.73 18.98
C VAL A 114 4.95 0.18 20.21
N SER A 115 5.93 1.06 20.37
CA SER A 115 6.06 1.98 21.51
C SER A 115 5.46 3.36 21.21
N GLY A 116 5.22 4.14 22.26
CA GLY A 116 4.67 5.49 22.16
C GLY A 116 3.15 5.53 21.95
N LEU A 117 2.44 4.47 22.34
CA LEU A 117 1.01 4.31 22.15
C LEU A 117 0.28 4.11 23.47
N ASN A 118 -0.81 4.84 23.68
CA ASN A 118 -1.71 4.51 24.77
C ASN A 118 -2.59 3.32 24.35
N SER A 119 -2.32 2.14 24.91
CA SER A 119 -2.98 0.89 24.54
C SER A 119 -4.49 0.89 24.81
N SER A 120 -4.99 1.76 25.70
CA SER A 120 -6.44 1.92 25.95
C SER A 120 -7.16 2.67 24.83
N GLU A 121 -6.44 3.41 24.00
CA GLU A 121 -6.99 4.24 22.92
C GLU A 121 -6.91 3.58 21.55
N VAL A 122 -6.22 2.44 21.44
CA VAL A 122 -6.09 1.69 20.19
C VAL A 122 -7.41 0.95 19.91
N LEU A 123 -8.02 1.29 18.76
CA LEU A 123 -9.23 0.65 18.25
C LEU A 123 -8.89 -0.57 17.39
N ASP A 124 -7.97 -0.40 16.44
CA ASP A 124 -7.61 -1.44 15.48
C ASP A 124 -6.16 -1.26 14.98
N VAL A 125 -5.59 -2.34 14.44
CA VAL A 125 -4.23 -2.40 13.91
C VAL A 125 -4.20 -3.16 12.59
N SER A 126 -3.67 -2.52 11.55
CA SER A 126 -3.39 -3.16 10.27
C SER A 126 -1.87 -3.26 10.08
N VAL A 127 -1.38 -4.47 9.76
CA VAL A 127 0.05 -4.72 9.60
C VAL A 127 0.35 -5.11 8.16
N TYR A 128 1.37 -4.47 7.61
CA TYR A 128 1.85 -4.70 6.26
C TYR A 128 3.32 -5.14 6.31
N GLY A 129 3.63 -6.23 5.63
CA GLY A 129 4.97 -6.81 5.60
C GLY A 129 5.74 -6.43 4.33
N PHE A 130 7.04 -6.26 4.49
CA PHE A 130 7.99 -6.09 3.39
C PHE A 130 9.11 -7.12 3.47
N GLY A 131 9.29 -7.90 2.39
CA GLY A 131 10.19 -9.06 2.35
C GLY A 131 11.57 -8.78 1.76
N SER A 132 11.82 -7.59 1.23
CA SER A 132 13.08 -7.25 0.59
C SER A 132 13.83 -6.18 1.38
N ARG A 133 15.16 -6.24 1.38
CA ARG A 133 16.03 -5.11 1.77
C ARG A 133 16.50 -4.37 0.52
N ASN A 134 15.61 -4.13 -0.43
CA ASN A 134 15.95 -3.33 -1.60
C ASN A 134 15.95 -1.84 -1.23
N ASP A 135 16.62 -1.03 -2.05
CA ASP A 135 16.77 0.42 -1.81
C ASP A 135 15.51 1.23 -2.20
N ILE A 136 14.41 0.57 -2.56
CA ILE A 136 13.18 1.26 -3.03
C ILE A 136 12.56 2.09 -1.90
N VAL A 137 12.53 1.52 -0.70
CA VAL A 137 12.07 2.19 0.51
C VAL A 137 13.25 2.31 1.46
N PRO A 138 13.71 3.52 1.79
CA PRO A 138 14.86 3.68 2.64
C PRO A 138 14.57 3.13 4.04
N PRO A 139 15.59 2.61 4.74
CA PRO A 139 15.41 2.16 6.10
C PRO A 139 15.11 3.36 7.02
N PHE A 140 14.17 3.16 7.95
CA PHE A 140 13.91 4.10 9.03
C PHE A 140 14.42 3.50 10.35
N SER A 141 14.50 4.31 11.41
CA SER A 141 14.79 3.77 12.74
C SER A 141 13.59 2.94 13.24
N ASN A 142 13.83 1.84 13.94
CA ASN A 142 12.77 1.08 14.60
C ASN A 142 11.83 2.00 15.41
N ASN A 143 10.52 1.75 15.34
CA ASN A 143 9.49 2.56 15.99
C ASN A 143 9.40 4.01 15.48
N THR A 144 9.87 4.30 14.26
CA THR A 144 9.62 5.60 13.62
C THR A 144 8.12 5.77 13.39
N MET A 145 7.54 6.81 14.02
CA MET A 145 6.16 7.22 13.82
C MET A 145 6.04 8.18 12.64
N MET A 146 5.09 7.90 11.75
CA MET A 146 4.70 8.70 10.60
C MET A 146 3.25 9.14 10.82
N LYS A 147 3.02 10.46 10.82
CA LYS A 147 1.70 11.01 11.13
C LYS A 147 0.81 11.01 9.90
N GLU A 148 -0.50 10.89 10.13
CA GLU A 148 -1.49 11.10 9.10
C GLU A 148 -1.40 12.51 8.51
N ILE A 149 -1.53 12.60 7.19
CA ILE A 149 -1.54 13.83 6.42
C ILE A 149 -2.98 14.15 6.06
N THR A 150 -3.45 15.33 6.46
CA THR A 150 -4.79 15.81 6.10
C THR A 150 -4.89 16.06 4.60
N HIS A 151 -5.89 15.49 3.97
CA HIS A 151 -6.11 15.58 2.53
C HIS A 151 -7.59 15.42 2.20
N ILE A 152 -7.96 15.79 0.97
CA ILE A 152 -9.19 15.38 0.32
C ILE A 152 -8.84 14.51 -0.87
N TRP A 153 -9.78 13.64 -1.25
CA TRP A 153 -9.58 12.77 -2.39
C TRP A 153 -10.89 12.47 -3.10
N GLY A 154 -10.75 12.00 -4.33
CA GLY A 154 -11.83 11.48 -5.15
C GLY A 154 -11.28 10.53 -6.21
N THR A 155 -12.11 10.07 -7.12
CA THR A 155 -11.74 9.12 -8.17
C THR A 155 -12.05 9.70 -9.55
N ASP A 156 -11.20 9.45 -10.54
CA ASP A 156 -11.46 9.76 -11.96
C ASP A 156 -11.65 8.48 -12.80
N GLY A 157 -12.22 7.44 -12.20
CA GLY A 157 -12.31 6.09 -12.76
C GLY A 157 -11.21 5.23 -12.19
N GLU A 158 -10.12 5.02 -12.93
CA GLU A 158 -9.04 4.12 -12.53
C GLU A 158 -8.03 4.78 -11.56
N ASN A 159 -8.04 6.10 -11.37
CA ASN A 159 -7.08 6.78 -10.51
C ASN A 159 -7.74 7.49 -9.32
N LEU A 160 -6.99 7.59 -8.23
CA LEU A 160 -7.31 8.47 -7.11
C LEU A 160 -6.74 9.87 -7.40
N LYS A 161 -7.57 10.89 -7.28
CA LYS A 161 -7.14 12.29 -7.25
C LYS A 161 -7.04 12.71 -5.81
N VAL A 162 -5.88 13.25 -5.42
CA VAL A 162 -5.60 13.61 -4.04
C VAL A 162 -5.11 15.05 -3.99
N GLU A 163 -5.58 15.80 -3.01
CA GLU A 163 -5.16 17.17 -2.74
C GLU A 163 -4.92 17.33 -1.24
N TYR A 164 -3.75 17.85 -0.88
CA TYR A 164 -3.46 18.17 0.52
C TYR A 164 -4.38 19.29 1.00
N LEU A 165 -4.84 19.21 2.25
CA LEU A 165 -5.55 20.34 2.86
C LEU A 165 -4.54 21.30 3.50
N GLY A 166 -4.68 22.59 3.19
CA GLY A 166 -3.76 23.63 3.66
C GLY A 166 -2.47 23.70 2.84
N VAL A 167 -1.38 24.15 3.44
CA VAL A 167 -0.08 24.28 2.75
C VAL A 167 0.57 22.90 2.62
N ARG A 168 0.93 22.49 1.39
CA ARG A 168 1.72 21.27 1.17
C ARG A 168 2.94 21.27 2.07
N PRO A 169 3.09 20.29 2.98
CA PRO A 169 4.20 20.34 3.91
C PRO A 169 5.53 20.11 3.18
N THR A 170 6.44 21.06 3.37
CA THR A 170 7.72 21.15 2.64
C THR A 170 8.76 20.18 3.18
N ASN A 171 8.61 19.71 4.41
CA ASN A 171 9.57 18.90 5.16
C ASN A 171 9.35 17.38 5.06
N PHE A 172 8.35 16.92 4.30
CA PHE A 172 8.19 15.49 4.01
C PHE A 172 9.29 14.98 3.09
N LYS A 173 9.76 13.75 3.34
CA LYS A 173 10.61 13.01 2.39
C LYS A 173 9.84 11.91 1.67
N TYR A 174 8.92 11.24 2.35
CA TYR A 174 8.18 10.10 1.83
C TYR A 174 6.72 10.16 2.27
N VAL A 175 5.85 9.60 1.45
CA VAL A 175 4.43 9.46 1.72
C VAL A 175 4.06 7.99 1.61
N PHE A 176 3.20 7.51 2.49
CA PHE A 176 2.60 6.19 2.40
C PHE A 176 1.10 6.37 2.29
N ALA A 177 0.42 5.45 1.63
CA ALA A 177 -1.03 5.47 1.54
C ALA A 177 -1.63 4.11 1.94
N GLU A 178 -2.61 4.15 2.83
CA GLU A 178 -3.52 3.04 3.06
C GLU A 178 -4.80 3.34 2.27
N ILE A 179 -5.12 2.47 1.31
CA ILE A 179 -6.27 2.60 0.41
C ILE A 179 -7.24 1.50 0.78
N GLU A 180 -8.41 1.90 1.27
CA GLU A 180 -9.48 0.98 1.58
C GLU A 180 -10.35 0.78 0.34
N THR A 181 -10.54 -0.48 -0.04
CA THR A 181 -11.43 -0.88 -1.13
C THR A 181 -12.51 -1.81 -0.57
N ARG A 182 -13.54 -2.07 -1.36
CA ARG A 182 -14.58 -3.06 -1.00
C ARG A 182 -14.04 -4.48 -0.80
N GLU A 183 -12.88 -4.80 -1.38
CA GLU A 183 -12.27 -6.13 -1.34
C GLU A 183 -11.19 -6.25 -0.25
N GLY A 184 -10.77 -5.13 0.33
CA GLY A 184 -9.74 -5.08 1.37
C GLY A 184 -8.89 -3.81 1.30
N SER A 185 -7.89 -3.75 2.17
CA SER A 185 -6.99 -2.60 2.28
C SER A 185 -5.67 -2.87 1.55
N GLN A 186 -5.24 -1.92 0.72
CA GLN A 186 -3.95 -1.92 0.06
C GLN A 186 -3.05 -0.86 0.71
N PHE A 187 -1.76 -1.17 0.85
CA PHE A 187 -0.79 -0.22 1.42
C PHE A 187 0.34 -0.01 0.45
N ILE A 188 0.64 1.27 0.17
CA ILE A 188 1.60 1.66 -0.84
C ILE A 188 2.58 2.70 -0.34
N PHE A 189 3.81 2.62 -0.84
CA PHE A 189 4.81 3.66 -0.71
C PHE A 189 4.73 4.59 -1.92
N LEU A 190 4.76 5.89 -1.64
CA LEU A 190 4.80 6.97 -2.60
C LEU A 190 6.02 7.84 -2.31
N HIS A 191 6.87 8.04 -3.32
CA HIS A 191 7.87 9.10 -3.20
C HIS A 191 7.16 10.46 -3.07
N LYS A 192 7.74 11.42 -2.33
CA LYS A 192 7.11 12.72 -2.04
C LYS A 192 6.46 13.35 -3.28
N PRO A 193 5.13 13.55 -3.30
CA PRO A 193 4.47 14.26 -4.38
C PRO A 193 4.99 15.70 -4.51
N VAL A 194 5.28 16.10 -5.76
CA VAL A 194 5.87 17.41 -6.06
C VAL A 194 4.88 18.57 -5.98
N SER A 195 3.58 18.29 -6.12
CA SER A 195 2.49 19.27 -6.24
C SER A 195 1.51 19.21 -5.06
N GLN A 196 0.72 20.28 -4.89
CA GLN A 196 -0.39 20.35 -3.92
C GLN A 196 -1.44 19.25 -4.17
N SER A 197 -1.73 19.00 -5.45
CA SER A 197 -2.61 17.93 -5.91
C SER A 197 -1.84 16.93 -6.76
N PHE A 198 -2.15 15.65 -6.61
CA PHE A 198 -1.47 14.56 -7.30
C PHE A 198 -2.43 13.39 -7.58
N THR A 199 -1.97 12.38 -8.31
CA THR A 199 -2.78 11.23 -8.74
C THR A 199 -2.14 9.93 -8.30
N ILE A 200 -2.94 8.98 -7.81
CA ILE A 200 -2.55 7.59 -7.54
C ILE A 200 -3.17 6.65 -8.57
N PRO A 201 -2.41 6.13 -9.55
CA PRO A 201 -2.96 5.36 -10.65
C PRO A 201 -3.30 3.92 -10.25
N GLY A 202 -4.40 3.39 -10.78
CA GLY A 202 -4.81 1.99 -10.60
C GLY A 202 -5.59 1.69 -9.31
N TYR A 203 -5.80 2.69 -8.46
CA TYR A 203 -6.50 2.54 -7.18
C TYR A 203 -7.84 3.29 -7.11
N GLY A 204 -8.27 3.94 -8.19
CA GLY A 204 -9.53 4.70 -8.19
C GLY A 204 -10.77 3.81 -8.13
N LYS A 205 -10.72 2.64 -8.79
CA LYS A 205 -11.89 1.77 -8.92
C LYS A 205 -12.18 1.03 -7.63
N GLY A 206 -13.33 1.34 -7.02
CA GLY A 206 -13.80 0.66 -5.81
C GLY A 206 -13.15 1.11 -4.51
N ALA A 207 -12.32 2.16 -4.55
CA ALA A 207 -11.82 2.83 -3.36
C ALA A 207 -12.97 3.47 -2.58
N VAL A 208 -12.95 3.28 -1.27
CA VAL A 208 -13.91 3.81 -0.31
C VAL A 208 -13.24 4.61 0.81
N GLY A 209 -11.91 4.47 0.95
CA GLY A 209 -11.11 5.21 1.92
C GLY A 209 -9.69 5.44 1.40
N LEU A 210 -9.11 6.57 1.81
CA LEU A 210 -7.70 6.87 1.62
C LEU A 210 -7.18 7.52 2.90
N LYS A 211 -6.05 7.01 3.40
CA LYS A 211 -5.27 7.63 4.46
C LYS A 211 -3.86 7.83 3.95
N LEU A 212 -3.28 8.99 4.21
CA LEU A 212 -1.91 9.31 3.85
C LEU A 212 -1.06 9.46 5.10
N TYR A 213 0.17 8.96 5.07
CA TYR A 213 1.11 9.08 6.18
C TYR A 213 2.42 9.67 5.70
N GLY A 214 2.97 10.61 6.44
CA GLY A 214 4.18 11.30 6.07
C GLY A 214 5.36 10.99 6.98
N TYR A 215 6.51 10.68 6.39
CA TYR A 215 7.77 10.69 7.10
C TYR A 215 8.40 12.09 7.03
N TYR A 216 8.53 12.70 8.21
CA TYR A 216 9.15 14.01 8.39
C TYR A 216 10.61 13.84 8.83
N THR A 217 11.51 14.67 8.28
CA THR A 217 12.83 14.85 8.89
C THR A 217 12.83 16.11 9.73
N TYR A 218 13.34 16.03 10.96
CA TYR A 218 13.36 17.08 11.99
C TYR A 218 14.11 18.38 11.63
N PHE A 219 14.54 18.58 10.38
CA PHE A 219 15.33 19.74 9.97
C PHE A 219 14.52 20.98 9.57
N ASP A 220 13.21 21.07 9.85
CA ASP A 220 12.40 22.27 9.50
C ASP A 220 11.30 22.63 10.53
N ASN A 221 11.41 22.17 11.79
CA ASN A 221 10.51 22.64 12.85
C ASN A 221 10.95 23.98 13.49
N ALA A 222 12.02 24.61 12.98
CA ALA A 222 12.51 25.88 13.50
C ALA A 222 11.70 27.10 13.03
N ASP A 223 10.90 26.97 11.96
CA ASP A 223 10.21 28.11 11.34
C ASP A 223 8.70 28.18 11.63
N LEU A 224 8.17 27.32 12.51
CA LEU A 224 6.77 27.38 12.99
C LEU A 224 6.66 27.86 14.44
N ALA A 225 7.75 28.41 15.00
CA ALA A 225 7.80 28.95 16.36
C ALA A 225 8.15 30.44 16.43
N ASN A 226 7.92 31.21 15.35
CA ASN A 226 7.95 32.68 15.36
C ASN A 226 6.67 33.27 14.75
#